data_AF-A0A951X0S0-F1
#
_entry.id   AF-A0A951X0S0-F1
#
_cell.length_a   1.000
_cell.length_b   1.000
_cell.length_c   1.000
_cell.angle_alpha   90.00
_cell.angle_beta   90.00
_cell.angle_gamma   90.00
#
_symmetry.space_group_name_H-M   'P 1'
#
loop_
_entity.id
_entity.type
_entity.pdbx_description
1 polymer ?
#
loop_
_entity_poly.entity_id
_entity_poly.type
_entity_poly.pdbx_seq_one_letter_code
_entity_poly.pdbx_strand_id
1 'polypeptide(L)'
;MAYGEILEISVECDSEAAEAVSELFNRYNGGDYDDDSAAGEASGGGAVIEAVGFDDFGRPLPGEYRLWVKTYIKPGPRGDQIRRQIEEGLWRLSLLYPIPEPQLRTLRDEDWAHAWKRFYKPLRVGRRVVLKPSWEEFASLPDDLVIELDPGMAFGTGLHPSTRLCIAALEELVQPGDTVLDLGTGSGVLAIVACKLGAAHVFATDIDPLAVEIARENAERNGIPTEADGQMVVEPGSVPAGMAGRYSIIVANILAEVLAKLFDAEYGYPPLAEPLAPAGHIILSGIIEERAGLVLDAAQRHRFRLVDRKQEGDWVALVVSRQG
;
A
#
# COMPACT_ATOMS: atom_id res chain seq x y z
N MET A 1 -32.90 16.63 -2.08
CA MET A 1 -31.97 16.28 -0.99
C MET A 1 -31.07 17.48 -0.77
N ALA A 2 -30.82 17.86 0.48
CA ALA A 2 -30.06 19.07 0.79
C ALA A 2 -28.61 18.92 0.30
N TYR A 3 -28.05 19.98 -0.29
CA TYR A 3 -26.64 20.04 -0.66
C TYR A 3 -25.79 19.94 0.63
N GLY A 4 -24.98 18.89 0.78
CA GLY A 4 -24.04 18.71 1.90
C GLY A 4 -24.17 17.41 2.73
N GLU A 5 -24.97 16.43 2.31
CA GLU A 5 -25.15 15.15 3.02
C GLU A 5 -24.54 13.97 2.23
N ILE A 6 -23.41 13.43 2.69
CA ILE A 6 -22.74 12.24 2.14
C ILE A 6 -23.35 10.97 2.72
N LEU A 7 -23.57 9.95 1.88
CA LEU A 7 -24.02 8.64 2.31
C LEU A 7 -22.82 7.70 2.50
N GLU A 8 -22.58 7.23 3.71
CA GLU A 8 -21.72 6.09 3.99
C GLU A 8 -22.50 4.79 3.77
N ILE A 9 -21.90 3.86 3.03
CA ILE A 9 -22.30 2.45 2.96
C ILE A 9 -21.18 1.64 3.63
N SER A 10 -21.50 0.87 4.65
CA SER A 10 -20.53 0.05 5.38
C SER A 10 -21.00 -1.40 5.52
N VAL A 11 -20.07 -2.33 5.35
CA VAL A 11 -20.33 -3.77 5.35
C VAL A 11 -19.33 -4.44 6.28
N GLU A 12 -19.83 -5.14 7.30
CA GLU A 12 -19.00 -6.02 8.14
C GLU A 12 -18.80 -7.35 7.41
N CYS A 13 -17.56 -7.78 7.22
CA CYS A 13 -17.29 -9.02 6.48
C CYS A 13 -15.98 -9.68 6.94
N ASP A 14 -15.73 -10.90 6.50
CA ASP A 14 -14.43 -11.55 6.68
C ASP A 14 -13.41 -11.06 5.62
N SER A 15 -12.16 -11.53 5.70
CA SER A 15 -11.08 -11.11 4.80
C SER A 15 -11.36 -11.44 3.33
N GLU A 16 -11.96 -12.59 3.05
CA GLU A 16 -12.25 -13.04 1.69
C GLU A 16 -13.35 -12.16 1.06
N ALA A 17 -14.43 -11.93 1.80
CA ALA A 17 -15.50 -11.04 1.39
C ALA A 17 -15.05 -9.57 1.32
N ALA A 18 -14.10 -9.15 2.15
CA ALA A 18 -13.60 -7.78 2.16
C ALA A 18 -12.88 -7.41 0.85
N GLU A 19 -12.14 -8.34 0.23
CA GLU A 19 -11.50 -8.10 -1.06
C GLU A 19 -12.56 -7.89 -2.16
N ALA A 20 -13.56 -8.77 -2.23
CA ALA A 20 -14.64 -8.68 -3.20
C ALA A 20 -15.50 -7.41 -3.02
N VAL A 21 -15.81 -7.03 -1.77
CA VAL A 21 -16.55 -5.80 -1.46
C VAL A 21 -15.71 -4.56 -1.79
N SER A 22 -14.40 -4.61 -1.53
CA SER A 22 -13.50 -3.51 -1.87
C SER A 22 -13.38 -3.31 -3.38
N GLU A 23 -13.25 -4.39 -4.15
CA GLU A 23 -13.24 -4.32 -5.61
C GLU A 23 -14.56 -3.76 -6.15
N LEU A 24 -15.70 -4.18 -5.57
CA LEU A 24 -17.00 -3.65 -5.92
C LEU A 24 -17.10 -2.13 -5.68
N PHE A 25 -16.67 -1.67 -4.51
CA PHE A 25 -16.73 -0.25 -4.14
C PHE A 25 -15.77 0.58 -5.00
N ASN A 26 -14.56 0.10 -5.26
CA ASN A 26 -13.61 0.76 -6.16
C ASN A 26 -14.10 0.78 -7.61
N ARG A 27 -14.77 -0.27 -8.08
CA ARG A 27 -15.31 -0.33 -9.44
C ARG A 27 -16.37 0.74 -9.71
N TYR A 28 -17.24 0.99 -8.73
CA TYR A 28 -18.37 1.91 -8.90
C TYR A 28 -18.12 3.30 -8.31
N ASN A 29 -17.17 3.44 -7.39
CA ASN A 29 -16.91 4.69 -6.67
C ASN A 29 -15.40 5.01 -6.49
N GLY A 30 -14.50 4.30 -7.17
CA GLY A 30 -13.06 4.62 -7.22
C GLY A 30 -12.77 5.67 -8.30
N GLY A 31 -12.37 6.85 -7.87
CA GLY A 31 -12.09 8.03 -8.69
C GLY A 31 -11.44 9.11 -7.81
N ASP A 32 -10.91 10.18 -8.40
CA ASP A 32 -10.29 11.26 -7.62
C ASP A 32 -11.37 12.14 -6.99
N TYR A 33 -11.42 12.13 -5.65
CA TYR A 33 -12.41 12.90 -4.90
C TYR A 33 -12.33 14.40 -5.18
N ASP A 34 -11.14 14.96 -5.37
CA ASP A 34 -10.92 16.40 -5.55
C ASP A 34 -11.19 16.83 -6.98
N ASP A 35 -10.73 16.06 -7.97
CA ASP A 35 -11.01 16.31 -9.40
C ASP A 35 -12.49 16.10 -9.74
N ASP A 36 -13.14 15.07 -9.18
CA ASP A 36 -14.59 14.83 -9.34
C ASP A 36 -15.42 15.90 -8.58
N SER A 37 -14.86 16.48 -7.51
CA SER A 37 -15.47 17.61 -6.80
C SER A 37 -15.36 18.92 -7.59
N ALA A 38 -14.25 19.15 -8.28
CA ALA A 38 -14.04 20.33 -9.14
C ALA A 38 -14.88 20.27 -10.43
N ALA A 39 -15.08 19.08 -11.00
CA ALA A 39 -15.96 18.85 -12.15
C ALA A 39 -17.46 18.91 -11.81
N GLY A 40 -17.82 18.90 -10.52
CA GLY A 40 -19.22 18.83 -10.08
C GLY A 40 -19.87 17.47 -10.33
N GLU A 41 -19.09 16.45 -10.69
CA GLU A 41 -19.52 15.10 -11.02
C GLU A 41 -18.97 14.12 -9.99
N ALA A 42 -19.67 13.97 -8.87
CA ALA A 42 -19.17 13.20 -7.75
C ALA A 42 -19.04 11.68 -7.99
N SER A 43 -17.80 11.20 -8.00
CA SER A 43 -17.34 9.88 -7.55
C SER A 43 -16.01 10.06 -6.80
N GLY A 44 -15.49 9.02 -6.15
CA GLY A 44 -14.15 9.07 -5.54
C GLY A 44 -14.05 8.73 -4.06
N GLY A 45 -15.07 8.10 -3.50
CA GLY A 45 -15.02 7.60 -2.13
C GLY A 45 -14.18 6.32 -1.97
N GLY A 46 -13.97 5.56 -3.06
CA GLY A 46 -13.23 4.30 -3.06
C GLY A 46 -13.74 3.29 -2.03
N ALA A 47 -12.96 2.24 -1.80
CA ALA A 47 -13.12 1.33 -0.68
C ALA A 47 -12.18 1.73 0.46
N VAL A 48 -12.72 1.87 1.67
CA VAL A 48 -11.97 2.04 2.90
C VAL A 48 -12.16 0.79 3.75
N ILE A 49 -11.05 0.11 4.05
CA ILE A 49 -11.06 -1.05 4.94
C ILE A 49 -10.73 -0.57 6.36
N GLU A 50 -11.62 -0.85 7.29
CA GLU A 50 -11.46 -0.55 8.71
C GLU A 50 -11.52 -1.85 9.50
N ALA A 51 -10.43 -2.19 10.18
CA ALA A 51 -10.38 -3.29 11.11
C ALA A 51 -10.35 -2.74 12.54
N VAL A 52 -11.20 -3.29 13.42
CA VAL A 52 -11.29 -2.93 14.84
C VAL A 52 -11.11 -4.17 15.71
N GLY A 53 -10.80 -3.98 17.00
CA GLY A 53 -10.54 -5.07 17.95
C GLY A 53 -9.10 -5.54 17.90
N PHE A 54 -8.15 -4.62 17.98
CA PHE A 54 -6.72 -4.92 18.17
C PHE A 54 -6.27 -4.49 19.58
N ASP A 55 -5.26 -5.17 20.12
CA ASP A 55 -4.55 -4.70 21.32
C ASP A 55 -3.60 -3.54 20.97
N ASP A 56 -2.99 -2.94 22.01
CA ASP A 56 -1.99 -1.86 21.87
C ASP A 56 -0.76 -2.26 21.03
N PHE A 57 -0.63 -3.54 20.67
CA PHE A 57 0.45 -4.11 19.88
C PHE A 57 0.00 -4.55 18.48
N GLY A 58 -1.23 -4.20 18.06
CA GLY A 58 -1.75 -4.50 16.74
C GLY A 58 -2.15 -5.97 16.52
N ARG A 59 -2.31 -6.75 17.59
CA ARG A 59 -2.77 -8.15 17.51
C ARG A 59 -4.29 -8.21 17.64
N PRO A 60 -4.99 -9.00 16.80
CA PRO A 60 -6.44 -9.10 16.87
C PRO A 60 -6.88 -9.71 18.21
N LEU A 61 -7.78 -9.03 18.90
CA LEU A 61 -8.41 -9.48 20.13
C LEU A 61 -9.48 -10.54 19.81
N PRO A 62 -9.39 -11.76 20.38
CA PRO A 62 -10.35 -12.82 20.11
C PRO A 62 -11.79 -12.40 20.43
N GLY A 63 -12.69 -12.53 19.46
CA GLY A 63 -14.11 -12.18 19.59
C GLY A 63 -14.43 -10.69 19.41
N GLU A 64 -13.43 -9.82 19.42
CA GLU A 64 -13.58 -8.38 19.23
C GLU A 64 -13.12 -7.92 17.83
N TYR A 65 -12.33 -8.74 17.14
CA TYR A 65 -11.94 -8.46 15.76
C TYR A 65 -13.16 -8.34 14.84
N ARG A 66 -13.27 -7.20 14.16
CA ARG A 66 -14.30 -6.92 13.15
C ARG A 66 -13.63 -6.21 11.98
N LEU A 67 -13.97 -6.63 10.77
CA LEU A 67 -13.49 -6.01 9.54
C LEU A 67 -14.66 -5.38 8.81
N TRP A 68 -14.51 -4.12 8.45
CA TRP A 68 -15.50 -3.32 7.77
C TRP A 68 -14.94 -2.84 6.45
N VAL A 69 -15.72 -2.95 5.38
CA VAL A 69 -15.44 -2.26 4.13
C VAL A 69 -16.48 -1.17 3.97
N LYS A 70 -16.00 0.05 3.73
CA LYS A 70 -16.82 1.27 3.68
C LYS A 70 -16.60 2.01 2.37
N THR A 71 -17.63 2.71 1.91
CA THR A 71 -17.54 3.67 0.80
C THR A 71 -18.49 4.84 1.05
N TYR A 72 -18.20 5.97 0.42
CA TYR A 72 -18.86 7.24 0.70
C TYR A 72 -19.35 7.87 -0.59
N ILE A 73 -20.62 8.22 -0.65
CA ILE A 73 -21.31 8.63 -1.85
C ILE A 73 -21.87 10.04 -1.63
N LYS A 74 -21.44 11.01 -2.44
CA LYS A 74 -22.01 12.36 -2.42
C LYS A 74 -23.46 12.34 -2.93
N PRO A 75 -24.31 13.26 -2.47
CA PRO A 75 -25.70 13.31 -2.90
C PRO A 75 -25.81 13.83 -4.34
N GLY A 76 -26.74 13.28 -5.11
CA GLY A 76 -27.03 13.73 -6.49
C GLY A 76 -27.35 12.57 -7.44
N PRO A 77 -27.75 12.86 -8.69
CA PRO A 77 -28.19 11.83 -9.64
C PRO A 77 -27.14 10.72 -9.91
N ARG A 78 -25.86 11.09 -9.97
CA ARG A 78 -24.74 10.14 -10.12
C ARG A 78 -24.51 9.34 -8.84
N GLY A 79 -24.52 9.98 -7.67
CA GLY A 79 -24.46 9.30 -6.38
C GLY A 79 -25.59 8.29 -6.19
N ASP A 80 -26.82 8.65 -6.57
CA ASP A 80 -27.98 7.75 -6.55
C ASP A 80 -27.79 6.56 -7.50
N GLN A 81 -27.10 6.76 -8.64
CA GLN A 81 -26.76 5.68 -9.56
C GLN A 81 -25.69 4.74 -8.97
N ILE A 82 -24.60 5.31 -8.43
CA ILE A 82 -23.51 4.56 -7.79
C ILE A 82 -24.07 3.74 -6.61
N ARG A 83 -24.88 4.37 -5.76
CA ARG A 83 -25.58 3.71 -4.64
C ARG A 83 -26.35 2.48 -5.11
N ARG A 84 -27.19 2.61 -6.15
CA ARG A 84 -27.97 1.48 -6.69
C ARG A 84 -27.08 0.36 -7.23
N GLN A 85 -25.99 0.71 -7.91
CA GLN A 85 -25.03 -0.27 -8.44
C GLN A 85 -24.32 -1.03 -7.31
N ILE A 86 -23.96 -0.31 -6.24
CA ILE A 86 -23.33 -0.89 -5.05
C ILE A 86 -24.33 -1.78 -4.30
N GLU A 87 -25.56 -1.32 -4.05
CA GLU A 87 -26.61 -2.13 -3.41
C GLU A 87 -26.89 -3.43 -4.20
N GLU A 88 -27.00 -3.35 -5.53
CA GLU A 88 -27.17 -4.52 -6.38
C GLU A 88 -25.96 -5.45 -6.36
N GLY A 89 -24.75 -4.89 -6.39
CA GLY A 89 -23.51 -5.65 -6.31
C GLY A 89 -23.36 -6.39 -4.97
N LEU A 90 -23.65 -5.71 -3.86
CA LEU A 90 -23.62 -6.30 -2.52
C LEU A 90 -24.65 -7.42 -2.39
N TRP A 91 -25.84 -7.25 -2.96
CA TRP A 91 -26.85 -8.31 -3.00
C TRP A 91 -26.38 -9.54 -3.78
N ARG A 92 -25.64 -9.36 -4.89
CA ARG A 92 -25.05 -10.49 -5.62
C ARG A 92 -23.93 -11.16 -4.83
N LEU A 93 -23.09 -10.37 -4.16
CA LEU A 93 -22.00 -10.88 -3.34
C LEU A 93 -22.52 -11.65 -2.11
N SER A 94 -23.65 -11.25 -1.53
CA SER A 94 -24.25 -11.98 -0.39
C SER A 94 -24.80 -13.36 -0.77
N LEU A 95 -24.92 -13.67 -2.07
CA LEU A 95 -25.21 -15.03 -2.54
C LEU A 95 -23.98 -15.94 -2.53
N LEU A 96 -22.77 -15.36 -2.48
CA LEU A 96 -21.49 -16.07 -2.55
C LEU A 96 -20.74 -16.04 -1.21
N TYR A 97 -20.90 -14.96 -0.45
CA TYR A 97 -20.19 -14.70 0.80
C TYR A 97 -21.17 -14.43 1.95
N PRO A 98 -20.77 -14.71 3.22
CA PRO A 98 -21.59 -14.45 4.40
C PRO A 98 -21.60 -12.95 4.75
N ILE A 99 -22.12 -12.13 3.84
CA ILE A 99 -22.17 -10.67 3.97
C ILE A 99 -23.53 -10.26 4.56
N PRO A 100 -23.57 -9.57 5.73
CA PRO A 100 -24.80 -9.02 6.29
C PRO A 100 -25.34 -7.85 5.46
N GLU A 101 -26.56 -7.40 5.75
CA GLU A 101 -27.09 -6.21 5.11
C GLU A 101 -26.18 -4.99 5.34
N PRO A 102 -25.93 -4.17 4.31
CA PRO A 102 -25.09 -2.97 4.45
C PRO A 102 -25.73 -1.97 5.41
N GLN A 103 -24.89 -1.35 6.23
CA GLN A 103 -25.27 -0.23 7.08
C GLN A 103 -25.17 1.06 6.28
N LEU A 104 -26.22 1.88 6.36
CA LEU A 104 -26.32 3.16 5.68
C LEU A 104 -26.32 4.29 6.71
N ARG A 105 -25.40 5.25 6.56
CA ARG A 105 -25.30 6.40 7.47
C ARG A 105 -25.12 7.69 6.70
N THR A 106 -25.98 8.68 6.95
CA THR A 106 -25.82 10.02 6.40
C THR A 106 -24.84 10.83 7.24
N LEU A 107 -23.82 11.39 6.59
CA LEU A 107 -22.77 12.23 7.15
C LEU A 107 -22.90 13.65 6.56
N ARG A 108 -22.54 14.67 7.33
CA ARG A 108 -22.42 16.03 6.79
C ARG A 108 -21.05 16.17 6.09
N ASP A 109 -20.97 16.94 5.02
CA ASP A 109 -19.74 17.14 4.23
C ASP A 109 -18.57 17.65 5.09
N GLU A 110 -18.84 18.58 6.01
CA GLU A 110 -17.89 19.08 7.01
C GLU A 110 -17.42 17.98 7.99
N ASP A 111 -18.31 17.02 8.31
CA ASP A 111 -17.95 15.87 9.12
C ASP A 111 -17.10 14.89 8.31
N TRP A 112 -17.29 14.72 6.99
CA TRP A 112 -16.50 13.78 6.17
C TRP A 112 -15.07 14.26 5.94
N ALA A 113 -14.84 15.51 5.50
CA ALA A 113 -13.49 16.04 5.24
C ALA A 113 -12.57 16.02 6.48
N HIS A 114 -13.18 15.95 7.67
CA HIS A 114 -12.50 15.87 8.97
C HIS A 114 -12.62 14.51 9.68
N ALA A 115 -13.64 13.68 9.40
CA ALA A 115 -13.89 12.44 10.13
C ALA A 115 -12.91 11.33 9.73
N TRP A 116 -12.57 11.18 8.44
CA TRP A 116 -11.57 10.17 8.05
C TRP A 116 -10.22 10.47 8.70
N LYS A 117 -9.84 11.76 8.79
CA LYS A 117 -8.62 12.24 9.46
C LYS A 117 -8.52 11.86 10.93
N ARG A 118 -9.65 11.71 11.64
CA ARG A 118 -9.70 11.34 13.07
C ARG A 118 -9.29 9.89 13.33
N PHE A 119 -9.44 9.01 12.35
CA PHE A 119 -9.14 7.58 12.49
C PHE A 119 -7.68 7.24 12.21
N TYR A 120 -6.97 8.11 11.46
CA TYR A 120 -5.55 7.90 11.21
C TYR A 120 -4.73 8.53 12.32
N LYS A 121 -4.21 7.67 13.19
CA LYS A 121 -3.30 8.04 14.27
C LYS A 121 -1.87 7.65 13.90
N PRO A 122 -0.86 8.33 14.49
CA PRO A 122 0.53 7.90 14.37
C PRO A 122 0.64 6.42 14.74
N LEU A 123 1.18 5.61 13.83
CA LEU A 123 1.37 4.18 14.01
C LEU A 123 2.84 3.85 13.94
N ARG A 124 3.36 3.22 14.99
CA ARG A 124 4.69 2.61 14.94
C ARG A 124 4.65 1.35 14.09
N VAL A 125 5.49 1.32 13.06
CA VAL A 125 5.62 0.20 12.12
C VAL A 125 7.05 -0.27 12.16
N GLY A 126 7.31 -1.46 12.70
CA GLY A 126 8.68 -1.92 12.95
C GLY A 126 9.26 -1.36 14.25
N ARG A 127 10.59 -1.31 14.34
CA ARG A 127 11.32 -0.93 15.57
C ARG A 127 11.42 0.59 15.73
N ARG A 128 11.78 1.29 14.66
CA ARG A 128 12.08 2.73 14.63
C ARG A 128 11.11 3.52 13.77
N VAL A 129 10.55 2.92 12.72
CA VAL A 129 9.67 3.65 11.80
C VAL A 129 8.31 3.95 12.44
N VAL A 130 7.87 5.20 12.30
CA VAL A 130 6.54 5.66 12.72
C VAL A 130 5.89 6.37 11.54
N LEU A 131 4.73 5.88 11.11
CA LEU A 131 3.93 6.53 10.08
C LEU A 131 2.95 7.46 10.76
N LYS A 132 2.89 8.72 10.33
CA LYS A 132 1.87 9.65 10.81
C LYS A 132 1.26 10.44 9.66
N PRO A 133 -0.03 10.80 9.75
CA PRO A 133 -0.59 11.83 8.88
C PRO A 133 0.00 13.21 9.20
N SER A 134 0.05 14.07 8.19
CA SER A 134 0.60 15.44 8.30
C SER A 134 -0.13 16.32 9.33
N TRP A 135 -1.41 16.03 9.59
CA TRP A 135 -2.24 16.80 10.54
C TRP A 135 -2.18 16.30 11.99
N GLU A 136 -1.53 15.18 12.28
CA GLU A 136 -1.41 14.67 13.66
C GLU A 136 -0.09 15.14 14.29
N GLU A 137 -0.20 15.71 15.49
CA GLU A 137 0.95 15.95 16.34
C GLU A 137 1.42 14.62 16.96
N PHE A 138 2.73 14.36 16.92
CA PHE A 138 3.32 13.16 17.48
C PHE A 138 4.61 13.50 18.22
N ALA A 139 4.67 13.13 19.50
CA ALA A 139 5.89 13.23 20.30
C ALA A 139 6.78 12.01 20.02
N SER A 140 7.73 12.16 19.11
CA SER A 140 8.64 11.08 18.71
C SER A 140 9.67 10.74 19.79
N LEU A 141 10.05 9.47 19.85
CA LEU A 141 11.22 9.03 20.61
C LEU A 141 12.50 9.40 19.86
N PRO A 142 13.66 9.50 20.56
CA PRO A 142 14.91 9.93 19.94
C PRO A 142 15.37 9.13 18.72
N ASP A 143 15.07 7.83 18.67
CA ASP A 143 15.49 6.92 17.60
C ASP A 143 14.43 6.72 16.50
N ASP A 144 13.28 7.40 16.63
CA ASP A 144 12.16 7.25 15.70
C ASP A 144 12.48 7.85 14.33
N LEU A 145 12.13 7.09 13.29
CA LEU A 145 12.06 7.55 11.91
C LEU A 145 10.61 7.89 11.61
N VAL A 146 10.23 9.13 11.88
CA VAL A 146 8.88 9.63 11.60
C VAL A 146 8.75 9.88 10.10
N ILE A 147 7.72 9.27 9.51
CA ILE A 147 7.36 9.37 8.11
C ILE A 147 5.99 10.00 8.01
N GLU A 148 5.92 11.15 7.35
CA GLU A 148 4.67 11.83 7.09
C GLU A 148 4.04 11.25 5.82
N LEU A 149 2.89 10.59 5.96
CA LEU A 149 2.13 10.00 4.88
C LEU A 149 0.66 10.31 5.12
N ASP A 150 0.07 11.07 4.22
CA ASP A 150 -1.36 11.32 4.24
C ASP A 150 -2.09 10.14 3.60
N PRO A 151 -3.05 9.52 4.30
CA PRO A 151 -3.92 8.54 3.67
C PRO A 151 -4.61 9.12 2.44
N GLY A 152 -4.50 8.41 1.31
CA GLY A 152 -5.02 8.81 0.00
C GLY A 152 -5.25 7.59 -0.90
N MET A 153 -5.49 7.83 -2.20
CA MET A 153 -5.86 6.80 -3.18
C MET A 153 -4.74 5.81 -3.58
N ALA A 154 -3.48 6.14 -3.31
CA ALA A 154 -2.37 5.24 -3.64
C ALA A 154 -2.25 4.07 -2.64
N PHE A 155 -2.02 2.86 -3.17
CA PHE A 155 -1.67 1.70 -2.35
C PHE A 155 -0.38 1.98 -1.55
N GLY A 156 -0.34 1.50 -0.30
CA GLY A 156 0.84 1.66 0.57
C GLY A 156 0.68 2.66 1.73
N THR A 157 -0.48 2.77 2.36
CA THR A 157 -0.68 3.55 3.61
C THR A 157 0.18 3.09 4.79
N GLY A 158 0.90 1.97 4.63
CA GLY A 158 1.74 1.33 5.65
C GLY A 158 0.98 0.63 6.77
N LEU A 159 -0.36 0.65 6.71
CA LEU A 159 -1.25 -0.13 7.57
C LEU A 159 -1.44 -1.57 7.09
N HIS A 160 -0.99 -1.91 5.89
CA HIS A 160 -1.11 -3.27 5.37
C HIS A 160 0.01 -4.18 5.92
N PRO A 161 -0.28 -5.43 6.32
CA PRO A 161 0.74 -6.36 6.82
C PRO A 161 1.97 -6.48 5.91
N SER A 162 1.78 -6.55 4.59
CA SER A 162 2.89 -6.65 3.63
C SER A 162 3.85 -5.45 3.68
N THR A 163 3.31 -4.22 3.84
CA THR A 163 4.16 -3.02 3.99
C THR A 163 4.93 -3.06 5.31
N ARG A 164 4.31 -3.48 6.41
CA ARG A 164 4.99 -3.63 7.70
C ARG A 164 6.13 -4.64 7.64
N LEU A 165 5.89 -5.77 6.97
CA LEU A 165 6.90 -6.82 6.77
C LEU A 165 8.08 -6.32 5.93
N CYS A 166 7.82 -5.56 4.87
CA CYS A 166 8.89 -4.89 4.10
C CYS A 166 9.66 -3.88 4.95
N ILE A 167 8.99 -3.04 5.75
CA ILE A 167 9.65 -2.08 6.64
C ILE A 167 10.55 -2.80 7.65
N ALA A 168 10.07 -3.88 8.28
CA ALA A 168 10.86 -4.68 9.19
C ALA A 168 12.11 -5.27 8.51
N ALA A 169 12.00 -5.73 7.26
CA ALA A 169 13.14 -6.22 6.50
C ALA A 169 14.12 -5.09 6.11
N LEU A 170 13.62 -3.91 5.71
CA LEU A 170 14.45 -2.74 5.41
C LEU A 170 15.23 -2.28 6.64
N GLU A 171 14.61 -2.24 7.82
CA GLU A 171 15.27 -1.88 9.08
C GLU A 171 16.41 -2.83 9.48
N GLU A 172 16.42 -4.06 8.98
CA GLU A 172 17.47 -5.03 9.24
C GLU A 172 18.58 -4.99 8.18
N LEU A 173 18.22 -4.68 6.93
CA LEU A 173 19.11 -4.81 5.78
C LEU A 173 19.75 -3.50 5.34
N VAL A 174 19.01 -2.39 5.33
CA VAL A 174 19.51 -1.10 4.85
C VAL A 174 20.58 -0.56 5.80
N GLN A 175 21.73 -0.24 5.22
CA GLN A 175 22.85 0.41 5.88
C GLN A 175 23.11 1.80 5.28
N PRO A 176 23.71 2.73 6.04
CA PRO A 176 24.14 4.01 5.50
C PRO A 176 25.04 3.84 4.27
N GLY A 177 24.69 4.48 3.16
CA GLY A 177 25.43 4.40 1.91
C GLY A 177 24.88 3.40 0.88
N ASP A 178 23.85 2.63 1.23
CA ASP A 178 23.24 1.66 0.32
C ASP A 178 22.54 2.32 -0.89
N THR A 179 22.42 1.55 -1.97
CA THR A 179 21.63 1.89 -3.15
C THR A 179 20.40 0.99 -3.21
N VAL A 180 19.22 1.58 -3.20
CA VAL A 180 17.94 0.85 -3.09
C VAL A 180 17.10 1.04 -4.34
N LEU A 181 16.47 -0.03 -4.82
CA LEU A 181 15.44 0.01 -5.86
C LEU A 181 14.09 -0.40 -5.24
N ASP A 182 13.07 0.46 -5.34
CA ASP A 182 11.69 0.18 -4.93
C ASP A 182 10.79 -0.01 -6.17
N LEU A 183 10.32 -1.24 -6.39
CA LEU A 183 9.51 -1.63 -7.56
C LEU A 183 8.03 -1.73 -7.19
N GLY A 184 7.18 -0.99 -7.90
CA GLY A 184 5.78 -0.83 -7.53
C GLY A 184 5.66 0.04 -6.28
N THR A 185 6.28 1.23 -6.31
CA THR A 185 6.48 2.07 -5.11
C THR A 185 5.16 2.58 -4.53
N GLY A 186 4.08 2.67 -5.33
CA GLY A 186 2.78 3.16 -4.88
C GLY A 186 2.90 4.54 -4.23
N SER A 187 2.51 4.65 -2.97
CA SER A 187 2.67 5.87 -2.16
C SER A 187 4.11 6.36 -1.96
N GLY A 188 5.14 5.57 -2.29
CA GLY A 188 6.53 5.88 -2.02
C GLY A 188 7.02 5.49 -0.62
N VAL A 189 6.17 4.89 0.23
CA VAL A 189 6.49 4.62 1.64
C VAL A 189 7.78 3.81 1.83
N LEU A 190 8.02 2.76 1.05
CA LEU A 190 9.21 1.90 1.22
C LEU A 190 10.48 2.62 0.76
N ALA A 191 10.40 3.37 -0.33
CA ALA A 191 11.48 4.25 -0.78
C ALA A 191 11.84 5.32 0.26
N ILE A 192 10.84 5.99 0.85
CA ILE A 192 11.03 7.00 1.90
C ILE A 192 11.65 6.39 3.15
N VAL A 193 11.19 5.19 3.56
CA VAL A 193 11.78 4.42 4.67
C VAL A 193 13.27 4.15 4.38
N ALA A 194 13.61 3.69 3.18
CA ALA A 194 14.99 3.43 2.80
C ALA A 194 15.87 4.69 2.87
N CYS A 195 15.38 5.84 2.37
CA CYS A 195 16.06 7.13 2.51
C CYS A 195 16.32 7.49 3.98
N LYS A 196 15.31 7.36 4.84
CA LYS A 196 15.39 7.68 6.28
C LYS A 196 16.28 6.71 7.06
N LEU A 197 16.44 5.48 6.59
CA LEU A 197 17.38 4.50 7.14
C LEU A 197 18.84 4.77 6.73
N GLY A 198 19.08 5.68 5.79
CA GLY A 198 20.41 6.14 5.40
C GLY A 198 20.89 5.67 4.03
N ALA A 199 20.01 5.09 3.19
CA ALA A 199 20.36 4.80 1.80
C ALA A 199 20.88 6.09 1.11
N ALA A 200 21.99 5.98 0.40
CA ALA A 200 22.58 7.11 -0.31
C ALA A 200 21.75 7.48 -1.55
N HIS A 201 21.24 6.48 -2.26
CA HIS A 201 20.38 6.67 -3.42
C HIS A 201 19.25 5.65 -3.42
N VAL A 202 18.03 6.13 -3.69
CA VAL A 202 16.84 5.31 -3.84
C VAL A 202 16.23 5.59 -5.21
N PHE A 203 16.07 4.55 -6.02
CA PHE A 203 15.35 4.63 -7.28
C PHE A 203 14.01 3.93 -7.11
N ALA A 204 12.92 4.64 -7.34
CA ALA A 204 11.57 4.15 -7.16
C ALA A 204 10.85 4.15 -8.52
N THR A 205 10.09 3.10 -8.81
CA THR A 205 9.34 3.01 -10.05
C THR A 205 7.93 2.52 -9.82
N ASP A 206 6.98 3.06 -10.57
CA ASP A 206 5.64 2.53 -10.68
C ASP A 206 5.15 2.61 -12.13
N ILE A 207 4.32 1.65 -12.55
CA ILE A 207 3.72 1.68 -13.89
C ILE A 207 2.57 2.68 -13.98
N ASP A 208 1.99 3.05 -12.83
CA ASP A 208 0.95 4.07 -12.73
C ASP A 208 1.59 5.46 -12.57
N PRO A 209 1.41 6.38 -13.54
CA PRO A 209 1.90 7.75 -13.42
C PRO A 209 1.38 8.49 -12.19
N LEU A 210 0.15 8.18 -11.73
CA LEU A 210 -0.41 8.82 -10.54
C LEU A 210 0.35 8.38 -9.27
N ALA A 211 0.72 7.11 -9.17
CA ALA A 211 1.55 6.63 -8.06
C ALA A 211 2.92 7.32 -8.04
N VAL A 212 3.51 7.57 -9.22
CA VAL A 212 4.78 8.31 -9.34
C VAL A 212 4.65 9.74 -8.80
N GLU A 213 3.57 10.44 -9.15
CA GLU A 213 3.30 11.79 -8.64
C GLU A 213 3.12 11.78 -7.11
N ILE A 214 2.30 10.87 -6.58
CA ILE A 214 2.05 10.74 -5.14
C ILE A 214 3.33 10.40 -4.38
N ALA A 215 4.18 9.50 -4.90
CA ALA A 215 5.45 9.15 -4.27
C ALA A 215 6.41 10.35 -4.20
N ARG A 216 6.43 11.23 -5.23
CA ARG A 216 7.23 12.46 -5.20
C ARG A 216 6.70 13.45 -4.16
N GLU A 217 5.39 13.67 -4.12
CA GLU A 217 4.77 14.55 -3.11
C GLU A 217 5.04 14.06 -1.68
N ASN A 218 4.95 12.75 -1.44
CA ASN A 218 5.27 12.16 -0.15
C ASN A 218 6.76 12.27 0.19
N ALA A 219 7.66 12.12 -0.78
CA ALA A 219 9.08 12.34 -0.56
C ALA A 219 9.38 13.80 -0.18
N GLU A 220 8.79 14.78 -0.87
CA GLU A 220 8.91 16.20 -0.56
C GLU A 220 8.41 16.54 0.85
N ARG A 221 7.24 16.01 1.24
CA ARG A 221 6.71 16.14 2.62
C ARG A 221 7.68 15.62 3.67
N ASN A 222 8.45 14.59 3.34
CA ASN A 222 9.47 14.02 4.22
C ASN A 222 10.83 14.72 4.12
N GLY A 223 10.95 15.80 3.35
CA GLY A 223 12.19 16.55 3.14
C GLY A 223 13.23 15.79 2.32
N ILE A 224 12.79 14.86 1.47
CA ILE A 224 13.66 14.04 0.63
C ILE A 224 13.68 14.66 -0.78
N PRO A 225 14.83 15.09 -1.31
CA PRO A 225 14.92 15.68 -2.63
C PRO A 225 14.72 14.62 -3.72
N THR A 226 13.81 14.90 -4.67
CA THR A 226 13.41 14.01 -5.77
C THR A 226 13.96 14.39 -7.15
N GLU A 227 14.85 15.38 -7.20
CA GLU A 227 15.51 15.84 -8.43
C GLU A 227 16.44 14.75 -9.01
N ALA A 228 16.92 14.93 -10.25
CA ALA A 228 17.71 13.89 -10.94
C ALA A 228 19.03 13.49 -10.22
N ASP A 229 19.60 14.37 -9.40
CA ASP A 229 20.75 14.13 -8.54
C ASP A 229 20.40 14.03 -7.04
N GLY A 230 19.09 13.96 -6.75
CA GLY A 230 18.53 13.83 -5.42
C GLY A 230 18.82 12.47 -4.76
N GLN A 231 18.45 12.38 -3.49
CA GLN A 231 18.56 11.12 -2.73
C GLN A 231 17.58 10.09 -3.27
N MET A 232 16.38 10.52 -3.69
CA MET A 232 15.35 9.68 -4.26
C MET A 232 15.09 10.11 -5.71
N VAL A 233 14.90 9.16 -6.61
CA VAL A 233 14.44 9.43 -7.99
C VAL A 233 13.24 8.54 -8.23
N VAL A 234 12.12 9.12 -8.67
CA VAL A 234 10.88 8.38 -8.93
C VAL A 234 10.56 8.49 -10.42
N GLU A 235 10.41 7.37 -11.11
CA GLU A 235 10.19 7.32 -12.56
C GLU A 235 9.03 6.37 -12.92
N PRO A 236 8.26 6.66 -13.98
CA PRO A 236 7.30 5.71 -14.49
C PRO A 236 8.00 4.49 -15.10
N GLY A 237 7.53 3.29 -14.77
CA GLY A 237 8.03 2.04 -15.31
C GLY A 237 8.09 0.90 -14.30
N SER A 238 8.88 -0.11 -14.63
CA SER A 238 9.11 -1.29 -13.81
C SER A 238 10.63 -1.49 -13.65
N VAL A 239 11.14 -2.70 -13.88
CA VAL A 239 12.57 -2.98 -13.76
C VAL A 239 13.38 -2.13 -14.75
N PRO A 240 14.31 -1.28 -14.27
CA PRO A 240 15.01 -0.34 -15.15
C PRO A 240 16.10 -1.02 -15.99
N ALA A 241 16.14 -0.70 -17.28
CA ALA A 241 17.17 -1.17 -18.20
C ALA A 241 18.52 -0.47 -17.98
N GLY A 242 19.64 -1.17 -18.23
CA GLY A 242 20.98 -0.60 -18.11
C GLY A 242 21.48 -0.39 -16.67
N MET A 243 20.74 -0.90 -15.68
CA MET A 243 21.04 -0.74 -14.26
C MET A 243 21.58 -2.02 -13.60
N ALA A 244 22.14 -2.94 -14.38
CA ALA A 244 22.64 -4.22 -13.89
C ALA A 244 23.66 -4.07 -12.75
N GLY A 245 23.45 -4.81 -11.66
CA GLY A 245 24.38 -4.87 -10.53
C GLY A 245 24.53 -3.59 -9.70
N ARG A 246 23.61 -2.63 -9.81
CA ARG A 246 23.72 -1.30 -9.17
C ARG A 246 23.14 -1.19 -7.77
N TYR A 247 22.16 -2.02 -7.42
CA TYR A 247 21.40 -1.87 -6.17
C TYR A 247 21.83 -2.91 -5.14
N SER A 248 22.22 -2.47 -3.95
CA SER A 248 22.49 -3.37 -2.82
C SER A 248 21.20 -3.98 -2.27
N ILE A 249 20.07 -3.27 -2.39
CA ILE A 249 18.77 -3.76 -1.97
C ILE A 249 17.74 -3.49 -3.07
N ILE A 250 16.93 -4.49 -3.40
CA ILE A 250 15.70 -4.32 -4.17
C ILE A 250 14.54 -4.65 -3.24
N VAL A 251 13.51 -3.83 -3.22
CA VAL A 251 12.25 -4.10 -2.51
C VAL A 251 11.10 -4.05 -3.51
N ALA A 252 10.20 -5.03 -3.43
CA ALA A 252 9.01 -5.11 -4.26
C ALA A 252 7.85 -5.66 -3.44
N ASN A 253 6.83 -4.84 -3.19
CA ASN A 253 5.62 -5.20 -2.45
C ASN A 253 4.43 -5.21 -3.41
N ILE A 254 4.36 -6.25 -4.24
CA ILE A 254 3.40 -6.40 -5.33
C ILE A 254 2.95 -7.86 -5.44
N LEU A 255 1.94 -8.14 -6.27
CA LEU A 255 1.34 -9.47 -6.38
C LEU A 255 2.35 -10.58 -6.73
N ALA A 256 2.18 -11.75 -6.11
CA ALA A 256 3.06 -12.91 -6.27
C ALA A 256 3.25 -13.34 -7.75
N GLU A 257 2.17 -13.34 -8.54
CA GLU A 257 2.21 -13.67 -9.96
C GLU A 257 3.02 -12.66 -10.77
N VAL A 258 2.95 -11.38 -10.40
CA VAL A 258 3.75 -10.32 -11.05
C VAL A 258 5.22 -10.49 -10.71
N LEU A 259 5.55 -10.77 -9.44
CA LEU A 259 6.93 -11.04 -9.02
C LEU A 259 7.54 -12.21 -9.78
N ALA A 260 6.83 -13.33 -9.90
CA ALA A 260 7.32 -14.51 -10.62
C ALA A 260 7.60 -14.20 -12.10
N LYS A 261 6.68 -13.49 -12.77
CA LYS A 261 6.83 -13.06 -14.17
C LYS A 261 7.94 -12.02 -14.37
N LEU A 262 8.18 -11.15 -13.38
CA LEU A 262 9.29 -10.20 -13.40
C LEU A 262 10.63 -10.91 -13.24
N PHE A 263 10.74 -11.94 -12.40
CA PHE A 263 11.92 -12.81 -12.40
C PHE A 263 12.18 -13.38 -13.79
N ASP A 264 11.14 -13.83 -14.47
CA ASP A 264 11.22 -14.46 -15.79
C ASP A 264 11.28 -13.51 -16.99
N ALA A 265 11.32 -12.19 -16.75
CA ALA A 265 11.32 -11.15 -17.80
C ALA A 265 10.13 -11.25 -18.79
N GLU A 266 8.98 -11.75 -18.34
CA GLU A 266 7.81 -11.98 -19.22
C GLU A 266 7.11 -10.68 -19.68
N TYR A 267 7.39 -9.56 -19.02
CA TYR A 267 6.81 -8.26 -19.34
C TYR A 267 7.67 -7.41 -20.29
N GLY A 268 8.76 -7.96 -20.84
CA GLY A 268 9.68 -7.23 -21.72
C GLY A 268 10.63 -6.26 -21.00
N TYR A 269 10.60 -6.24 -19.66
CA TYR A 269 11.61 -5.61 -18.82
C TYR A 269 12.76 -6.59 -18.53
N PRO A 270 13.94 -6.10 -18.11
CA PRO A 270 14.99 -6.97 -17.59
C PRO A 270 14.47 -7.85 -16.45
N PRO A 271 15.06 -9.04 -16.22
CA PRO A 271 14.76 -9.87 -15.06
C PRO A 271 14.87 -9.07 -13.76
N LEU A 272 13.95 -9.30 -12.81
CA LEU A 272 13.90 -8.63 -11.50
C LEU A 272 15.25 -8.62 -10.76
N ALA A 273 16.01 -9.69 -10.93
CA ALA A 273 17.30 -9.89 -10.28
C ALA A 273 18.50 -9.25 -11.00
N GLU A 274 18.33 -8.75 -12.22
CA GLU A 274 19.42 -8.15 -13.01
C GLU A 274 20.01 -6.90 -12.36
N PRO A 275 19.22 -5.96 -11.81
CA PRO A 275 19.75 -4.75 -11.18
C PRO A 275 20.46 -4.99 -9.85
N LEU A 276 20.33 -6.19 -9.27
CA LEU A 276 20.87 -6.49 -7.95
C LEU A 276 22.40 -6.68 -7.98
N ALA A 277 23.09 -6.01 -7.08
CA ALA A 277 24.53 -6.18 -6.85
C ALA A 277 24.86 -7.62 -6.37
N PRO A 278 26.10 -8.11 -6.58
CA PRO A 278 26.47 -9.50 -6.26
C PRO A 278 26.20 -9.95 -4.81
N ALA A 279 26.33 -9.05 -3.84
CA ALA A 279 26.07 -9.32 -2.41
C ALA A 279 24.74 -8.72 -1.93
N GLY A 280 23.87 -8.31 -2.85
CA GLY A 280 22.62 -7.65 -2.54
C GLY A 280 21.51 -8.60 -2.10
N HIS A 281 20.44 -8.01 -1.57
CA HIS A 281 19.23 -8.71 -1.14
C HIS A 281 18.00 -8.20 -1.90
N ILE A 282 17.05 -9.08 -2.19
CA ILE A 282 15.73 -8.72 -2.70
C ILE A 282 14.70 -9.03 -1.62
N ILE A 283 13.92 -8.02 -1.23
CA ILE A 283 12.79 -8.12 -0.31
C ILE A 283 11.52 -8.20 -1.17
N LEU A 284 10.79 -9.31 -1.05
CA LEU A 284 9.59 -9.60 -1.83
C LEU A 284 8.40 -9.73 -0.89
N SER A 285 7.37 -8.89 -1.03
CA SER A 285 6.12 -9.01 -0.27
C SER A 285 4.92 -8.69 -1.16
N GLY A 286 3.72 -8.53 -0.58
CA GLY A 286 2.45 -8.55 -1.32
C GLY A 286 2.03 -9.98 -1.66
N ILE A 287 2.54 -10.94 -0.89
CA ILE A 287 2.41 -12.38 -1.12
C ILE A 287 1.60 -12.97 0.01
N ILE A 288 0.52 -13.66 -0.34
CA ILE A 288 -0.21 -14.53 0.58
C ILE A 288 0.58 -15.84 0.70
N GLU A 289 0.66 -16.42 1.91
CA GLU A 289 1.49 -17.58 2.26
C GLU A 289 1.36 -18.74 1.27
N GLU A 290 0.15 -19.07 0.83
CA GLU A 290 -0.11 -20.15 -0.13
C GLU A 290 0.55 -19.90 -1.50
N ARG A 291 0.83 -18.64 -1.83
CA ARG A 291 1.51 -18.21 -3.06
C ARG A 291 3.02 -18.05 -2.90
N ALA A 292 3.57 -18.20 -1.69
CA ALA A 292 5.01 -18.06 -1.45
C ALA A 292 5.86 -19.01 -2.31
N GLY A 293 5.38 -20.24 -2.51
CA GLY A 293 6.06 -21.24 -3.34
C GLY A 293 6.29 -20.78 -4.79
N LEU A 294 5.30 -20.10 -5.39
CA LEU A 294 5.40 -19.57 -6.76
C LEU A 294 6.58 -18.61 -6.92
N VAL A 295 6.74 -17.70 -5.95
CA VAL A 295 7.79 -16.68 -5.96
C VAL A 295 9.16 -17.30 -5.67
N LEU A 296 9.22 -18.26 -4.73
CA LEU A 296 10.46 -18.97 -4.41
C LEU A 296 10.96 -19.83 -5.57
N ASP A 297 10.07 -20.53 -6.27
CA ASP A 297 10.42 -21.33 -7.44
C ASP A 297 10.96 -20.46 -8.59
N ALA A 298 10.37 -19.28 -8.79
CA ALA A 298 10.90 -18.29 -9.73
C ALA A 298 12.29 -17.81 -9.30
N ALA A 299 12.46 -17.37 -8.06
CA ALA A 299 13.74 -16.92 -7.54
C ALA A 299 14.83 -18.02 -7.68
N GLN A 300 14.51 -19.28 -7.36
CA GLN A 300 15.43 -20.41 -7.47
C GLN A 300 15.90 -20.68 -8.89
N ARG A 301 15.01 -20.58 -9.89
CA ARG A 301 15.39 -20.72 -11.32
C ARG A 301 16.43 -19.68 -11.74
N HIS A 302 16.42 -18.51 -11.10
CA HIS A 302 17.39 -17.43 -11.30
C HIS A 302 18.58 -17.47 -10.32
N ARG A 303 18.81 -18.61 -9.68
CA ARG A 303 19.90 -18.86 -8.72
C ARG A 303 19.85 -17.97 -7.46
N PHE A 304 18.64 -17.71 -6.97
CA PHE A 304 18.45 -17.12 -5.65
C PHE A 304 18.07 -18.17 -4.62
N ARG A 305 18.36 -17.88 -3.35
CA ARG A 305 17.90 -18.68 -2.21
C ARG A 305 17.21 -17.76 -1.20
N LEU A 306 16.23 -18.31 -0.51
CA LEU A 306 15.65 -17.68 0.67
C LEU A 306 16.72 -17.59 1.76
N VAL A 307 16.89 -16.40 2.34
CA VAL A 307 17.79 -16.15 3.47
C VAL A 307 17.08 -15.68 4.72
N ASP A 308 15.93 -15.03 4.57
CA ASP A 308 15.03 -14.71 5.69
C ASP A 308 13.57 -14.73 5.23
N ARG A 309 12.68 -15.05 6.16
CA ARG A 309 11.23 -15.07 5.93
C ARG A 309 10.52 -14.45 7.13
N LYS A 310 9.68 -13.47 6.85
CA LYS A 310 8.81 -12.80 7.82
C LYS A 310 7.36 -13.07 7.47
N GLN A 311 6.50 -13.17 8.48
CA GLN A 311 5.08 -13.45 8.29
C GLN A 311 4.22 -12.69 9.31
N GLU A 312 3.09 -12.16 8.85
CA GLU A 312 2.06 -11.54 9.67
C GLU A 312 0.68 -11.95 9.13
N GLY A 313 -0.03 -12.79 9.91
CA GLY A 313 -1.23 -13.46 9.43
C GLY A 313 -0.92 -14.31 8.20
N ASP A 314 -1.70 -14.12 7.14
CA ASP A 314 -1.53 -14.84 5.88
C ASP A 314 -0.52 -14.17 4.93
N TRP A 315 0.05 -13.02 5.29
CA TRP A 315 1.00 -12.28 4.45
C TRP A 315 2.44 -12.61 4.79
N VAL A 316 3.28 -12.72 3.76
CA VAL A 316 4.72 -12.95 3.93
C VAL A 316 5.59 -11.90 3.25
N ALA A 317 6.78 -11.70 3.83
CA ALA A 317 7.91 -11.12 3.14
C ALA A 317 9.04 -12.14 3.05
N LEU A 318 9.57 -12.32 1.85
CA LEU A 318 10.65 -13.24 1.52
C LEU A 318 11.90 -12.43 1.18
N VAL A 319 12.97 -12.62 1.94
CA VAL A 319 14.27 -12.03 1.62
C VAL A 319 15.10 -13.08 0.90
N VAL A 320 15.49 -12.79 -0.35
CA VAL A 320 16.31 -13.68 -1.16
C VAL A 320 17.64 -13.05 -1.50
N SER A 321 18.69 -13.87 -1.62
CA SER A 321 20.00 -13.44 -2.10
C SER A 321 20.56 -14.43 -3.12
N ARG A 322 21.50 -13.95 -3.95
CA ARG A 322 22.10 -14.76 -5.02
C ARG A 322 22.91 -15.90 -4.39
N GLN A 323 22.75 -17.10 -4.93
CA GLN A 323 23.59 -18.25 -4.56
C GLN A 323 25.01 -17.99 -5.06
N GLY A 324 25.99 -18.13 -4.17
CA GLY A 324 27.42 -17.99 -4.49
C GLY A 324 27.95 -19.13 -5.35
#